data_AF-A0A3N6A8A0-F1
#
_entry.id   AF-A0A3N6A8A0-F1
#
_cell.length_a   1.000
_cell.length_b   1.000
_cell.length_c   1.000
_cell.angle_alpha   90.00
_cell.angle_beta   90.00
_cell.angle_gamma   90.00
#
_symmetry.space_group_name_H-M   'P 1'
#
loop_
_entity.id
_entity.type
_entity.pdbx_description
1 polymer ?
#
loop_
_entity_poly.entity_id
_entity_poly.type
_entity_poly.pdbx_seq_one_letter_code
_entity_poly.pdbx_strand_id
1 'polypeptide(L)'
;MKNLISTNLKNLRKRYDYTQEQLAEKLNVSRQVIAKCEKGESLPDIQLCSQLAELFDVALDDLVNYSSKEVGVDVPPRGKHMFGIVTVSERGQIVIPKKAREVFNIQSGSQLIIVGDDERGLGIVPQHYMKKFFQQAFLAEEDDER
;
A
#
# COMPACT_ATOMS: atom_id res chain seq x y z
N MET A 1 6.40 -10.78 -21.28
CA MET A 1 6.37 -9.78 -20.18
C MET A 1 5.06 -9.98 -19.43
N LYS A 2 5.09 -10.23 -18.12
CA LYS A 2 3.89 -10.54 -17.35
C LYS A 2 3.14 -9.22 -17.10
N ASN A 3 1.95 -9.09 -17.68
CA ASN A 3 1.18 -7.85 -17.60
C ASN A 3 0.43 -7.81 -16.25
N LEU A 4 1.02 -7.20 -15.22
CA LEU A 4 0.45 -7.16 -13.87
C LEU A 4 -0.73 -6.17 -13.79
N ILE A 5 -0.63 -5.04 -14.49
CA ILE A 5 -1.69 -4.03 -14.53
C ILE A 5 -3.02 -4.59 -15.05
N SER A 6 -3.02 -5.51 -16.01
CA SER A 6 -4.27 -6.12 -16.50
C SER A 6 -5.00 -6.93 -15.42
N THR A 7 -4.24 -7.65 -14.60
CA THR A 7 -4.77 -8.44 -13.47
C THR A 7 -5.23 -7.52 -12.35
N ASN A 8 -4.41 -6.52 -12.00
CA ASN A 8 -4.71 -5.56 -10.95
C ASN A 8 -5.96 -4.74 -11.28
N LEU A 9 -6.08 -4.25 -12.52
CA LEU A 9 -7.27 -3.54 -13.02
C LEU A 9 -8.52 -4.39 -12.88
N LYS A 10 -8.45 -5.65 -13.33
CA LYS A 10 -9.59 -6.57 -13.27
C LYS A 10 -10.02 -6.86 -11.83
N ASN A 11 -9.06 -7.05 -10.92
CA ASN A 11 -9.34 -7.30 -9.51
C ASN A 11 -9.94 -6.06 -8.84
N LEU A 12 -9.35 -4.88 -9.06
CA LEU A 12 -9.88 -3.61 -8.55
C LEU A 12 -11.30 -3.36 -9.06
N ARG A 13 -11.54 -3.51 -10.36
CA ARG A 13 -12.89 -3.34 -10.92
C ARG A 13 -13.91 -4.24 -10.23
N LYS A 14 -13.57 -5.51 -10.02
CA LYS A 14 -14.44 -6.47 -9.33
C LYS A 14 -14.63 -6.13 -7.86
N ARG A 15 -13.59 -5.69 -7.16
CA ARG A 15 -13.66 -5.28 -5.75
C ARG A 15 -14.61 -4.10 -5.51
N TYR A 16 -14.73 -3.22 -6.50
CA TYR A 16 -15.66 -2.09 -6.49
C TYR A 16 -17.00 -2.40 -7.20
N ASP A 17 -17.27 -3.66 -7.53
CA ASP A 17 -18.51 -4.14 -8.18
C ASP A 17 -18.88 -3.42 -9.49
N TYR A 18 -17.88 -2.95 -10.24
CA TYR A 18 -18.11 -2.30 -11.52
C TYR A 18 -18.16 -3.31 -12.67
N THR A 19 -19.08 -3.12 -13.61
CA THR A 19 -18.99 -3.74 -14.93
C THR A 19 -17.92 -3.03 -15.78
N GLN A 20 -17.48 -3.67 -16.87
CA GLN A 20 -16.55 -3.02 -17.81
C GLN A 20 -17.16 -1.77 -18.44
N GLU A 21 -18.48 -1.74 -18.62
CA GLU A 21 -19.21 -0.58 -19.15
C GLU A 21 -19.18 0.57 -18.16
N GLN A 22 -19.57 0.32 -16.90
CA GLN A 22 -19.59 1.32 -15.84
C GLN A 22 -18.20 1.91 -15.57
N LEU A 23 -17.16 1.08 -15.61
CA LEU A 23 -15.78 1.57 -15.46
C LEU A 23 -15.37 2.45 -16.65
N ALA A 24 -15.74 2.06 -17.87
CA ALA A 24 -15.42 2.83 -19.06
C ALA A 24 -16.12 4.20 -19.06
N GLU A 25 -17.39 4.24 -18.66
CA GLU A 25 -18.16 5.48 -18.47
C GLU A 25 -17.49 6.41 -17.45
N LYS A 26 -17.09 5.88 -16.28
CA LYS A 26 -16.41 6.66 -15.23
C LYS A 26 -15.07 7.25 -15.69
N LEU A 27 -14.38 6.58 -16.60
CA LEU A 27 -13.06 6.99 -17.11
C LEU A 27 -13.15 7.73 -18.46
N ASN A 28 -14.36 7.95 -18.97
CA ASN A 28 -14.62 8.57 -20.27
C ASN A 28 -13.84 7.90 -21.42
N VAL A 29 -13.82 6.55 -21.43
CA VAL A 29 -13.22 5.72 -22.50
C VAL A 29 -14.25 4.74 -23.03
N SER A 30 -13.96 4.08 -24.15
CA SER A 30 -14.85 3.03 -24.65
C SER A 30 -14.70 1.74 -23.83
N ARG A 31 -15.79 0.98 -23.68
CA ARG A 31 -15.77 -0.34 -23.04
C ARG A 31 -14.71 -1.28 -23.64
N GLN A 32 -14.42 -1.14 -24.94
CA GLN A 32 -13.39 -1.92 -25.63
C GLN A 32 -11.98 -1.65 -25.08
N VAL A 33 -11.67 -0.41 -24.67
CA VAL A 33 -10.38 -0.06 -24.06
C VAL A 33 -10.20 -0.83 -22.76
N ILE A 34 -11.19 -0.80 -21.87
CA ILE A 34 -11.15 -1.54 -20.60
C ILE A 34 -11.04 -3.04 -20.85
N ALA A 35 -11.83 -3.59 -21.78
CA ALA A 35 -11.80 -5.01 -22.09
C ALA A 35 -10.43 -5.49 -22.61
N LYS A 36 -9.79 -4.72 -23.51
CA LYS A 36 -8.44 -5.04 -24.01
C LYS A 36 -7.37 -4.92 -22.93
N CYS A 37 -7.47 -3.90 -22.07
CA CYS A 37 -6.57 -3.73 -20.94
C CYS A 37 -6.66 -4.92 -19.97
N GLU A 38 -7.87 -5.35 -19.58
CA GLU A 38 -8.06 -6.49 -18.67
C GLU A 38 -7.64 -7.84 -19.28
N LYS A 39 -7.70 -7.99 -20.60
CA LYS A 39 -7.17 -9.17 -21.30
C LYS A 39 -5.66 -9.12 -21.51
N GLY A 40 -5.02 -7.96 -21.26
CA GLY A 40 -3.60 -7.74 -21.54
C GLY A 40 -3.29 -7.57 -23.03
N GLU A 41 -4.30 -7.33 -23.86
CA GLU A 41 -4.16 -7.07 -25.31
C GLU A 41 -3.68 -5.64 -25.61
N SER A 42 -3.91 -4.71 -24.68
CA SER A 42 -3.41 -3.33 -24.74
C SER A 42 -2.93 -2.88 -23.36
N LEU A 43 -2.04 -1.89 -23.33
CA LEU A 43 -1.69 -1.18 -22.11
C LEU A 43 -2.50 0.12 -22.02
N PRO A 44 -3.01 0.50 -20.84
CA PRO A 44 -3.53 1.84 -20.63
C PRO A 44 -2.40 2.86 -20.79
N ASP A 45 -2.71 4.01 -21.37
CA ASP A 45 -1.77 5.12 -21.40
C ASP A 45 -1.61 5.74 -20.00
N ILE A 46 -0.68 6.69 -19.87
CA ILE A 46 -0.36 7.33 -18.59
C ILE A 46 -1.56 8.10 -18.00
N GLN A 47 -2.43 8.67 -18.84
CA GLN A 47 -3.59 9.43 -18.38
C GLN A 47 -4.64 8.48 -17.78
N LEU A 48 -4.95 7.40 -18.48
CA LEU A 48 -5.86 6.36 -18.01
C LEU A 48 -5.29 5.69 -16.75
N CYS A 49 -3.99 5.46 -16.68
CA CYS A 49 -3.33 4.96 -15.47
C CYS A 49 -3.53 5.89 -14.27
N SER A 50 -3.37 7.21 -14.45
CA SER A 50 -3.59 8.20 -13.39
C SER A 50 -5.05 8.18 -12.91
N GLN A 51 -6.00 8.21 -13.86
CA GLN A 51 -7.43 8.17 -13.53
C GLN A 51 -7.83 6.89 -12.80
N LEU A 52 -7.28 5.74 -13.21
CA LEU A 52 -7.50 4.46 -12.52
C LEU A 52 -6.95 4.48 -11.10
N ALA A 53 -5.74 5.01 -10.90
CA ALA A 53 -5.12 5.10 -9.58
C ALA A 53 -5.90 6.04 -8.64
N GLU A 54 -6.48 7.12 -9.18
CA GLU A 54 -7.35 8.03 -8.43
C GLU A 54 -8.71 7.40 -8.12
N LEU A 55 -9.37 6.82 -9.13
CA LEU A 55 -10.70 6.21 -8.98
C LEU A 55 -10.72 5.09 -7.93
N PHE A 56 -9.68 4.28 -7.89
CA PHE A 56 -9.59 3.14 -6.97
C PHE A 56 -8.87 3.46 -5.66
N ASP A 57 -8.43 4.71 -5.47
CA ASP A 57 -7.61 5.16 -4.33
C ASP A 57 -6.41 4.22 -4.07
N VAL A 58 -5.59 4.02 -5.10
CA VAL A 58 -4.36 3.22 -5.03
C VAL A 58 -3.16 4.05 -5.48
N ALA A 59 -1.95 3.60 -5.14
CA ALA A 59 -0.74 4.17 -5.73
C ALA A 59 -0.59 3.70 -7.18
N LEU A 60 -0.11 4.58 -8.06
CA LEU A 60 0.14 4.21 -9.46
C LEU A 60 1.16 3.07 -9.58
N ASP A 61 2.22 3.08 -8.77
CA ASP A 61 3.21 1.99 -8.74
C ASP A 61 2.56 0.65 -8.40
N ASP A 62 1.67 0.63 -7.39
CA ASP A 62 0.99 -0.60 -6.99
C ASP A 62 -0.03 -1.05 -8.06
N LEU A 63 -0.74 -0.12 -8.71
CA LEU A 63 -1.60 -0.46 -9.84
C LEU A 63 -0.82 -1.19 -10.95
N VAL A 64 0.39 -0.73 -11.27
CA VAL A 64 1.19 -1.24 -12.39
C VAL A 64 1.97 -2.50 -12.01
N ASN A 65 2.58 -2.53 -10.82
CA ASN A 65 3.63 -3.48 -10.46
C ASN A 65 3.26 -4.45 -9.31
N TYR A 66 2.10 -4.31 -8.68
CA TYR A 66 1.75 -5.17 -7.54
C TYR A 66 1.44 -6.62 -7.97
N SER A 67 1.98 -7.59 -7.22
CA SER A 67 1.82 -9.04 -7.45
C SER A 67 1.01 -9.67 -6.32
N SER A 68 -0.30 -9.83 -6.52
CA SER A 68 -1.19 -10.42 -5.50
C SER A 68 -0.88 -11.89 -5.18
N LYS A 69 -0.21 -12.61 -6.09
CA LYS A 69 0.14 -14.03 -5.92
C LYS A 69 1.15 -14.29 -4.81
N GLU A 70 2.01 -13.31 -4.51
CA GLU A 70 3.06 -13.47 -3.51
C GLU A 70 2.55 -13.23 -2.08
N VAL A 71 1.46 -12.48 -1.95
CA VAL A 71 1.03 -11.94 -0.66
C VAL A 71 -0.38 -12.40 -0.29
N GLY A 72 -1.17 -12.88 -1.25
CA GLY A 72 -2.54 -13.36 -1.02
C GLY A 72 -3.57 -12.24 -0.82
N VAL A 73 -3.20 -10.98 -1.09
CA VAL A 73 -4.07 -9.81 -0.96
C VAL A 73 -4.07 -9.05 -2.29
N ASP A 74 -5.18 -8.37 -2.61
CA ASP A 74 -5.26 -7.47 -3.77
C ASP A 74 -4.49 -6.16 -3.53
N VAL A 75 -4.40 -5.32 -4.58
CA VAL A 75 -3.73 -4.01 -4.53
C VAL A 75 -4.21 -3.21 -3.30
N PRO A 76 -3.30 -2.75 -2.43
CA PRO A 76 -3.66 -2.03 -1.22
C PRO A 76 -4.14 -0.61 -1.55
N PRO A 77 -4.96 0.00 -0.67
CA PRO A 77 -5.29 1.42 -0.77
C PRO A 77 -4.04 2.31 -0.70
N ARG A 78 -4.16 3.54 -1.19
CA ARG A 78 -3.08 4.52 -1.20
C ARG A 78 -2.52 4.75 0.21
N GLY A 79 -1.19 4.73 0.32
CA GLY A 79 -0.48 4.88 1.59
C GLY A 79 -0.54 3.66 2.51
N LYS A 80 -1.21 2.57 2.11
CA LYS A 80 -1.14 1.28 2.79
C LYS A 80 -0.19 0.37 2.02
N HIS A 81 0.64 -0.38 2.74
CA HIS A 81 1.66 -1.20 2.12
C HIS A 81 1.71 -2.58 2.76
N MET A 82 1.96 -3.58 1.93
CA MET A 82 2.23 -4.95 2.34
C MET A 82 3.58 -5.36 1.76
N PHE A 83 4.56 -5.58 2.63
CA PHE A 83 5.95 -5.83 2.21
C PHE A 83 6.31 -7.32 2.11
N GLY A 84 5.28 -8.17 2.01
CA GLY A 84 5.39 -9.62 2.00
C GLY A 84 5.40 -10.24 3.40
N ILE A 85 5.52 -11.57 3.42
CA ILE A 85 5.69 -12.36 4.64
C ILE A 85 7.19 -12.41 4.95
N VAL A 86 7.55 -12.18 6.21
CA VAL A 86 8.93 -12.30 6.70
C VAL A 86 9.01 -13.42 7.72
N THR A 87 10.12 -14.15 7.70
CA THR A 87 10.38 -15.25 8.65
C THR A 87 11.32 -14.77 9.75
N VAL A 88 11.06 -15.24 10.96
CA VAL A 88 11.95 -15.05 12.10
C VAL A 88 13.13 -16.03 11.98
N SER A 89 14.36 -15.53 12.05
CA SER A 89 15.54 -16.40 12.03
C SER A 89 15.68 -17.21 13.33
N GLU A 90 16.56 -18.22 13.35
CA GLU A 90 16.85 -19.01 14.55
C GLU A 90 17.33 -18.16 15.74
N ARG A 91 17.86 -16.96 15.47
CA ARG A 91 18.31 -16.01 16.51
C ARG A 91 17.20 -15.02 16.92
N GLY A 92 15.95 -15.26 16.53
CA GLY A 92 14.83 -14.37 16.82
C GLY A 92 14.82 -13.07 16.00
N GLN A 93 15.63 -12.95 14.94
CA GLN A 93 15.73 -11.71 14.18
C GLN A 93 14.70 -11.67 13.04
N ILE A 94 14.08 -10.50 12.85
CA ILE A 94 13.23 -10.20 11.70
C ILE A 94 14.00 -9.28 10.76
N VAL A 95 14.05 -9.63 9.47
CA VAL A 95 14.65 -8.77 8.45
C VAL A 95 13.58 -7.82 7.91
N ILE A 96 13.79 -6.51 8.06
CA ILE A 96 12.91 -5.51 7.48
C ILE A 96 13.18 -5.42 5.97
N PRO A 97 12.16 -5.69 5.11
CA PRO A 97 12.33 -5.66 3.66
C PRO A 97 12.86 -4.32 3.16
N LYS A 98 13.67 -4.34 2.10
CA LYS A 98 14.27 -3.13 1.52
C LYS A 98 13.23 -2.05 1.19
N LYS A 99 12.12 -2.42 0.54
CA LYS A 99 11.02 -1.50 0.19
C LYS A 99 10.41 -0.84 1.45
N ALA A 100 10.25 -1.60 2.54
CA ALA A 100 9.75 -1.04 3.80
C ALA A 100 10.73 -0.04 4.42
N ARG A 101 12.03 -0.35 4.36
CA ARG A 101 13.07 0.57 4.83
C ARG A 101 13.10 1.87 4.04
N GLU A 102 12.93 1.82 2.73
CA GLU A 102 12.86 3.01 1.88
C GLU A 102 11.61 3.83 2.17
N VAL A 103 10.43 3.20 2.21
CA VAL A 103 9.14 3.88 2.45
C VAL A 103 9.08 4.55 3.81
N PHE A 104 9.61 3.92 4.86
CA PHE A 104 9.56 4.46 6.22
C PHE A 104 10.86 5.08 6.69
N ASN A 105 11.81 5.31 5.77
CA ASN A 105 13.12 5.90 6.06
C ASN A 105 13.86 5.21 7.23
N ILE A 106 13.90 3.88 7.23
CA ILE A 106 14.60 3.06 8.22
C ILE A 106 16.01 2.77 7.72
N GLN A 107 16.99 3.33 8.41
CA GLN A 107 18.41 3.26 8.07
C GLN A 107 19.21 2.57 9.19
N SER A 108 20.49 2.30 8.95
CA SER A 108 21.40 1.84 10.00
C SER A 108 21.41 2.84 11.16
N GLY A 109 21.28 2.35 12.40
CA GLY A 109 21.14 3.19 13.59
C GLY A 109 19.73 3.75 13.83
N SER A 110 18.76 3.49 12.96
CA SER A 110 17.36 3.85 13.25
C SER A 110 16.82 3.07 14.43
N GLN A 111 16.19 3.79 15.36
CA GLN A 111 15.52 3.20 16.52
C GLN A 111 14.05 2.91 16.20
N LEU A 112 13.62 1.70 16.53
CA LEU A 112 12.25 1.22 16.34
C LEU A 112 11.66 0.87 17.71
N ILE A 113 10.40 1.23 17.91
CA ILE A 113 9.61 0.83 19.07
C ILE A 113 8.86 -0.45 18.68
N ILE A 114 8.92 -1.45 19.55
CA ILE A 114 8.11 -2.67 19.43
C ILE A 114 7.03 -2.60 20.52
N VAL A 115 5.77 -2.68 20.11
CA VAL A 115 4.60 -2.75 20.98
C VAL A 115 3.87 -4.06 20.74
N GLY A 116 3.07 -4.51 21.72
CA GLY A 116 2.33 -5.75 21.62
C GLY A 116 1.00 -5.67 22.35
N ASP A 117 0.05 -6.43 21.85
CA ASP A 117 -1.27 -6.68 22.45
C ASP A 117 -1.60 -8.16 22.21
N ASP A 118 -2.06 -8.86 23.24
CA ASP A 118 -2.24 -10.32 23.20
C ASP A 118 -3.28 -10.77 22.16
N GLU A 119 -4.25 -9.90 21.83
CA GLU A 119 -5.29 -10.20 20.84
C GLU A 119 -4.93 -9.73 19.42
N ARG A 120 -4.07 -8.70 19.31
CA ARG A 120 -3.76 -8.02 18.03
C ARG A 120 -2.36 -8.29 17.50
N GLY A 121 -1.46 -8.82 18.33
CA GLY A 121 -0.07 -9.12 17.98
C GLY A 121 0.89 -7.94 18.14
N LEU A 122 1.99 -7.97 17.37
CA LEU A 122 3.08 -7.01 17.49
C LEU A 122 2.95 -5.83 16.50
N GLY A 123 3.25 -4.63 16.98
CA GLY A 123 3.44 -3.43 16.16
C GLY A 123 4.89 -2.96 16.19
N ILE A 124 5.42 -2.53 15.04
CA ILE A 124 6.76 -1.94 14.92
C ILE A 124 6.61 -0.52 14.39
N VAL A 125 7.13 0.46 15.13
CA VAL A 125 6.98 1.89 14.79
C VAL A 125 8.33 2.59 14.85
N PRO A 126 8.75 3.31 13.80
CA PRO A 126 9.94 4.15 13.88
C PRO A 126 9.80 5.23 14.96
N GLN A 127 10.77 5.31 15.86
CA GLN A 127 10.71 6.22 17.01
C GLN A 127 10.59 7.70 16.59
N HIS A 128 11.16 8.06 15.44
CA HIS A 128 11.14 9.45 14.95
C HIS A 128 9.73 9.96 14.65
N TYR A 129 8.77 9.08 14.33
CA TYR A 129 7.36 9.48 14.19
C TYR A 129 6.71 9.78 15.54
N MET A 130 7.14 9.08 16.59
CA MET A 130 6.58 9.22 17.93
C MET A 130 7.15 10.39 18.73
N LYS A 131 8.25 11.02 18.28
CA LYS A 131 8.92 12.09 19.04
C LYS A 131 7.98 13.26 19.36
N LYS A 132 7.20 13.73 18.39
CA LYS A 132 6.21 14.81 18.60
C LYS A 132 5.04 14.35 19.47
N PHE A 133 4.56 13.13 19.25
CA PHE A 133 3.49 12.54 20.06
C PHE A 133 3.89 12.48 21.54
N PHE A 134 5.07 11.96 21.85
CA PHE A 134 5.53 11.88 23.23
C PHE A 134 5.76 13.26 23.85
N GLN A 135 6.29 14.23 23.09
CA GLN A 135 6.42 15.59 23.57
C GLN A 135 5.07 16.19 23.95
N GLN A 136 4.03 16.01 23.14
CA GLN A 136 2.70 16.55 23.42
C GLN A 136 1.97 15.78 24.52
N ALA A 137 2.08 14.46 24.54
CA ALA A 137 1.35 13.61 25.48
C ALA A 137 1.98 13.61 26.90
N PHE A 138 3.28 13.87 27.02
CA PHE A 138 4.01 13.75 28.28
C PHE A 138 4.73 15.04 28.74
N LEU A 139 4.80 16.09 27.93
CA LEU A 139 5.38 17.40 28.33
C LEU A 139 4.34 18.54 28.38
N ALA A 140 3.04 18.25 28.28
CA ALA A 140 1.96 19.26 28.30
C ALA A 140 1.37 19.52 29.71
N GLU A 141 1.98 19.00 30.77
CA GLU A 141 1.61 19.30 32.16
C GLU A 141 2.81 19.97 32.84
N GLU A 142 2.85 21.31 32.86
CA GLU A 142 3.55 22.08 33.92
C GLU A 142 3.35 23.62 33.89
N ASP A 143 2.50 24.20 33.02
CA ASP A 143 2.27 25.66 32.99
C ASP A 143 0.79 26.04 33.26
N ASP A 144 0.23 25.59 34.38
CA ASP A 144 -1.02 26.16 34.89
C ASP A 144 -1.07 26.15 36.42
N GLU A 145 0.00 26.65 37.06
CA GLU A 145 -0.04 27.11 38.46
C GLU A 145 1.16 28.05 38.74
N ARG A 146 0.98 29.36 38.49
CA ARG A 146 1.51 30.48 39.31
C ARG A 146 1.14 31.86 38.76
#